data_AF-A0A4V3UPR2-F1
#
_entry.id   AF-A0A4V3UPR2-F1
#
_cell.length_a   1.000
_cell.length_b   1.000
_cell.length_c   1.000
_cell.angle_alpha   90.00
_cell.angle_beta   90.00
_cell.angle_gamma   90.00
#
_symmetry.space_group_name_H-M   'P 1'
#
loop_
_entity.id
_entity.type
_entity.pdbx_description
1 polymer ?
#
loop_
_entity_poly.entity_id
_entity_poly.type
_entity_poly.pdbx_seq_one_letter_code
_entity_poly.pdbx_strand_id
1 'polypeptide(L)'
;MSSSKAFSYYCGYTPFAHGFTFKSAVINGTATLLPYDGTSHCKEEVTEEDIKKNEKVYALYNIVEGMLPGEWENTRHPFKNEEVARVYVVRVDIDTKESHTHKRQDVFGYEADWETGTGKEYWEGAIPMWETYGSMIPGKTDKNLPCHLLRLFEQRNKDNKAEAEVEAKRPFVSSKTKV
;
A
#
# COMPACT_ATOMS: atom_id res chain seq x y z
N MET A 1 9.74 -9.11 5.13
CA MET A 1 8.54 -8.26 5.26
C MET A 1 7.43 -8.86 4.41
N SER A 2 6.17 -8.81 4.84
CA SER A 2 5.04 -9.21 4.00
C SER A 2 3.98 -8.10 3.97
N SER A 3 3.32 -7.95 2.83
CA SER A 3 2.20 -7.02 2.65
C SER A 3 1.14 -7.68 1.80
N SER A 4 -0.13 -7.47 2.13
CA SER A 4 -1.27 -8.09 1.47
C SER A 4 -2.42 -7.10 1.36
N LYS A 5 -3.15 -7.12 0.24
CA LYS A 5 -4.38 -6.36 0.01
C LYS A 5 -5.45 -7.32 -0.51
N ALA A 6 -6.59 -7.37 0.18
CA ALA A 6 -7.78 -8.10 -0.27
C ALA A 6 -8.70 -7.16 -1.06
N PHE A 7 -9.36 -7.69 -2.09
CA PHE A 7 -10.21 -6.91 -2.99
C PHE A 7 -11.67 -7.36 -3.01
N SER A 8 -11.96 -8.62 -2.68
CA SER A 8 -13.33 -9.11 -2.61
C SER A 8 -13.45 -10.41 -1.84
N TYR A 9 -14.64 -10.68 -1.32
CA TYR A 9 -15.09 -12.05 -1.10
C TYR A 9 -15.56 -12.62 -2.44
N TYR A 10 -15.19 -13.86 -2.73
CA TYR A 10 -15.77 -14.66 -3.79
C TYR A 10 -16.63 -15.75 -3.17
N CYS A 11 -17.85 -15.89 -3.66
CA CYS A 11 -18.84 -16.84 -3.20
C CYS A 11 -19.18 -17.79 -4.36
N GLY A 12 -18.55 -18.97 -4.41
CA GLY A 12 -18.92 -20.04 -5.35
C GLY A 12 -20.08 -20.91 -4.87
N TYR A 13 -20.48 -21.90 -5.68
CA TYR A 13 -21.62 -22.78 -5.39
C TYR A 13 -21.39 -23.79 -4.25
N THR A 14 -20.14 -24.07 -3.89
CA THR A 14 -19.80 -24.96 -2.76
C THR A 14 -19.09 -24.21 -1.64
N PRO A 15 -19.24 -24.65 -0.37
CA PRO A 15 -18.56 -24.04 0.76
C PRO A 15 -17.03 -23.94 0.60
N PHE A 16 -16.42 -24.89 -0.12
CA PHE A 16 -14.98 -24.93 -0.37
C PHE A 16 -14.53 -24.08 -1.57
N ALA A 17 -15.48 -23.61 -2.39
CA ALA A 17 -15.22 -22.69 -3.50
C ALA A 17 -15.24 -21.22 -3.06
N HIS A 18 -15.73 -20.91 -1.85
CA HIS A 18 -15.63 -19.56 -1.30
C HIS A 18 -14.18 -19.13 -1.07
N GLY A 19 -13.90 -17.83 -1.13
CA GLY A 19 -12.57 -17.33 -0.86
C GLY A 19 -12.45 -15.81 -0.94
N PHE A 20 -11.21 -15.35 -1.05
CA PHE A 20 -10.89 -13.95 -1.22
C PHE A 20 -10.07 -13.75 -2.48
N THR A 21 -10.32 -12.63 -3.17
CA THR A 21 -9.35 -12.12 -4.12
C THR A 21 -8.33 -11.24 -3.40
N PHE A 22 -7.05 -11.44 -3.69
CA PHE A 22 -5.98 -10.70 -3.02
C PHE A 22 -4.72 -10.59 -3.88
N LYS A 23 -3.90 -9.61 -3.57
CA LYS A 23 -2.49 -9.51 -3.96
C LYS A 23 -1.65 -9.46 -2.69
N SER A 24 -0.53 -10.15 -2.67
CA SER A 24 0.44 -10.07 -1.60
C SER A 24 1.87 -10.12 -2.12
N ALA A 25 2.79 -9.58 -1.34
CA ALA A 25 4.22 -9.62 -1.60
C ALA A 25 4.94 -10.05 -0.33
N VAL A 26 5.87 -10.97 -0.46
CA VAL A 26 6.85 -11.33 0.55
C VAL A 26 8.20 -10.84 0.05
N ILE A 27 8.80 -9.94 0.82
CA ILE A 27 10.08 -9.32 0.54
C ILE A 27 11.11 -9.92 1.51
N ASN A 28 12.08 -10.61 0.95
CA ASN A 28 13.27 -11.11 1.63
C ASN A 28 14.46 -10.22 1.26
N GLY A 29 15.43 -10.09 2.18
CA GLY A 29 16.56 -9.20 1.99
C GLY A 29 17.34 -8.95 3.27
N THR A 30 18.40 -8.17 3.17
CA THR A 30 19.23 -7.77 4.32
C THR A 30 18.80 -6.39 4.82
N ALA A 31 18.49 -6.30 6.11
CA ALA A 31 18.13 -5.05 6.76
C ALA A 31 19.39 -4.36 7.31
N THR A 32 19.62 -3.12 6.89
CA THR A 32 20.73 -2.29 7.31
C THR A 32 20.20 -1.01 7.95
N LEU A 33 20.64 -0.72 9.17
CA LEU A 33 20.32 0.54 9.83
C LEU A 33 21.10 1.68 9.16
N LEU A 34 20.39 2.72 8.71
CA LEU A 34 21.03 3.88 8.10
C LEU A 34 21.70 4.75 9.17
N PRO A 35 23.00 5.03 9.05
CA PRO A 35 23.72 5.84 10.02
C PRO A 35 23.33 7.32 9.92
N TYR A 36 23.56 8.03 11.01
CA TYR A 36 23.45 9.48 11.05
C TYR A 36 24.56 10.05 11.92
N ASP A 37 25.49 10.77 11.30
CA ASP A 37 26.63 11.44 11.91
C ASP A 37 26.40 12.95 11.99
N GLY A 38 25.32 13.34 12.67
CA GLY A 38 25.03 14.74 12.94
C GLY A 38 26.09 15.36 13.87
N THR A 39 27.01 16.13 13.31
CA THR A 39 28.03 16.88 14.08
C THR A 39 27.61 18.31 14.42
N SER A 40 26.37 18.70 14.10
CA SER A 40 25.94 20.10 14.18
C SER A 40 25.31 20.50 15.53
N HIS A 41 24.98 21.78 15.69
CA HIS A 41 24.40 22.33 16.92
C HIS A 41 22.91 22.01 17.07
N CYS A 42 22.39 22.03 18.30
CA CYS A 42 20.97 21.82 18.61
C CYS A 42 20.05 22.79 17.82
N LYS A 43 18.93 22.29 17.29
CA LYS A 43 17.88 23.04 16.55
C LYS A 43 18.25 23.58 15.18
N GLU A 44 19.19 22.98 14.47
CA GLU A 44 19.40 23.26 13.05
C GLU A 44 18.43 22.43 12.20
N GLU A 45 17.69 23.07 11.30
CA GLU A 45 16.75 22.40 10.39
C GLU A 45 17.48 21.68 9.25
N VAL A 46 16.88 20.60 8.76
CA VAL A 46 17.33 19.90 7.56
C VAL A 46 17.24 20.82 6.34
N THR A 47 18.31 20.83 5.54
CA THR A 47 18.41 21.56 4.27
C THR A 47 18.36 20.61 3.07
N GLU A 48 18.14 21.14 1.86
CA GLU A 48 18.24 20.36 0.62
C GLU A 48 19.61 19.68 0.44
N GLU A 49 20.68 20.34 0.87
CA GLU A 49 22.02 19.78 0.81
C GLU A 49 22.18 18.55 1.72
N ASP A 50 21.50 18.53 2.87
CA ASP A 50 21.47 17.37 3.75
C ASP A 50 20.71 16.20 3.11
N ILE A 51 19.58 16.48 2.43
CA ILE A 51 18.81 15.47 1.68
C ILE A 51 19.70 14.83 0.60
N LYS A 52 20.52 15.61 -0.11
CA LYS A 52 21.41 15.09 -1.16
C LYS A 52 22.59 14.28 -0.62
N LYS A 53 23.12 14.64 0.56
CA LYS A 53 24.37 14.09 1.10
C LYS A 53 24.17 12.93 2.07
N ASN A 54 23.02 12.83 2.73
CA ASN A 54 22.78 11.84 3.78
C ASN A 54 21.64 10.89 3.39
N GLU A 55 21.96 9.60 3.23
CA GLU A 55 20.99 8.57 2.81
C GLU A 55 19.80 8.46 3.76
N LYS A 56 20.00 8.63 5.07
CA LYS A 56 18.91 8.59 6.05
C LYS A 56 17.94 9.76 5.86
N VAL A 57 18.47 10.96 5.66
CA VAL A 57 17.66 12.17 5.41
C VAL A 57 16.92 12.03 4.09
N TYR A 58 17.61 11.57 3.04
CA TYR A 58 17.00 11.26 1.75
C TYR A 58 15.86 10.24 1.88
N ALA A 59 16.05 9.16 2.64
CA ALA A 59 15.03 8.15 2.86
C ALA A 59 13.82 8.73 3.59
N LEU A 60 14.02 9.53 4.64
CA LEU A 60 12.94 10.19 5.37
C LEU A 60 12.14 11.15 4.48
N TYR A 61 12.82 11.94 3.65
CA TYR A 61 12.17 12.80 2.66
C TYR A 61 11.25 11.99 1.73
N ASN A 62 11.78 10.91 1.13
CA ASN A 62 11.00 10.06 0.22
C ASN A 62 9.85 9.33 0.91
N ILE A 63 10.00 8.96 2.19
CA ILE A 63 8.91 8.38 2.97
C ILE A 63 7.78 9.40 3.13
N VAL A 64 8.09 10.64 3.50
CA VAL A 64 7.09 11.71 3.65
C VAL A 64 6.41 11.98 2.31
N GLU A 65 7.18 12.22 1.25
CA GLU A 65 6.64 12.55 -0.07
C GLU A 65 5.89 11.36 -0.71
N GLY A 66 6.25 10.12 -0.39
CA GLY A 66 5.51 8.93 -0.82
C GLY A 66 4.19 8.74 -0.07
N MET A 67 4.16 9.04 1.23
CA MET A 67 2.97 8.88 2.07
C MET A 67 2.00 10.05 1.91
N LEU A 68 2.53 11.26 1.88
CA LEU A 68 1.81 12.54 1.86
C LEU A 68 2.54 13.52 0.90
N PRO A 69 2.36 13.37 -0.42
CA PRO A 69 3.04 14.20 -1.41
C PRO A 69 2.85 15.71 -1.15
N GLY A 70 3.94 16.46 -1.16
CA GLY A 70 3.99 17.90 -0.92
C GLY A 70 4.00 18.30 0.55
N GLU A 71 3.86 17.39 1.51
CA GLU A 71 3.89 17.75 2.94
C GLU A 71 5.27 18.19 3.43
N TRP A 72 6.36 17.76 2.79
CA TRP A 72 7.68 18.19 3.20
C TRP A 72 7.81 19.72 3.19
N GLU A 73 7.36 20.36 2.11
CA GLU A 73 7.39 21.83 1.94
C GLU A 73 6.26 22.57 2.68
N ASN A 74 5.21 21.86 3.09
CA ASN A 74 4.04 22.45 3.77
C ASN A 74 4.08 22.27 5.29
N THR A 75 5.16 21.70 5.82
CA THR A 75 5.42 21.54 7.25
C THR A 75 6.78 22.12 7.61
N ARG A 76 7.02 22.36 8.91
CA ARG A 76 8.35 22.77 9.38
C ARG A 76 9.33 21.61 9.15
N HIS A 77 10.48 21.92 8.56
CA HIS A 77 11.54 20.93 8.35
C HIS A 77 12.07 20.37 9.67
N PRO A 78 12.40 19.08 9.73
CA PRO A 78 12.87 18.43 10.96
C PRO A 78 14.23 18.99 11.41
N PHE A 79 14.46 19.02 12.71
CA PHE A 79 15.75 19.37 13.30
C PHE A 79 16.69 18.16 13.27
N LYS A 80 17.94 18.43 12.88
CA LYS A 80 19.00 17.44 12.66
C LYS A 80 19.22 16.52 13.87
N ASN A 81 19.49 17.06 15.04
CA ASN A 81 19.86 16.25 16.22
C ASN A 81 18.70 15.88 17.14
N GLU A 82 17.60 16.64 17.05
CA GLU A 82 16.43 16.41 17.91
C GLU A 82 15.44 15.43 17.29
N GLU A 83 15.32 15.41 15.95
CA GLU A 83 14.32 14.61 15.25
C GLU A 83 14.99 13.55 14.37
N VAL A 84 15.89 13.94 13.47
CA VAL A 84 16.52 12.98 12.53
C VAL A 84 17.40 11.98 13.27
N ALA A 85 18.23 12.41 14.22
CA ALA A 85 19.11 11.51 14.97
C ALA A 85 18.35 10.44 15.78
N ARG A 86 17.12 10.74 16.24
CA ARG A 86 16.35 9.86 17.14
C ARG A 86 15.46 8.84 16.43
N VAL A 87 15.17 9.05 15.15
CA VAL A 87 14.39 8.10 14.35
C VAL A 87 15.32 7.06 13.75
N TYR A 88 15.04 5.78 13.94
CA TYR A 88 15.77 4.71 13.25
C TYR A 88 15.15 4.46 11.87
N VAL A 89 15.98 4.44 10.84
CA VAL A 89 15.56 4.15 9.47
C VAL A 89 16.32 2.93 9.00
N VAL A 90 15.60 1.94 8.50
CA VAL A 90 16.16 0.68 8.03
C VAL A 90 15.99 0.60 6.52
N ARG A 91 17.11 0.46 5.80
CA ARG A 91 17.11 0.08 4.39
C ARG A 91 17.04 -1.43 4.30
N VAL A 92 16.20 -1.94 3.40
CA VAL A 92 16.18 -3.36 3.07
C VAL A 92 16.74 -3.52 1.66
N ASP A 93 17.90 -4.16 1.55
CA ASP A 93 18.47 -4.57 0.28
C ASP A 93 17.75 -5.86 -0.16
N ILE A 94 16.81 -5.71 -1.12
CA ILE A 94 15.86 -6.75 -1.51
C ILE A 94 16.57 -7.87 -2.28
N ASP A 95 16.41 -9.10 -1.81
CA ASP A 95 16.74 -10.30 -2.56
C ASP A 95 15.53 -10.69 -3.44
N THR A 96 15.64 -10.43 -4.74
CA THR A 96 14.57 -10.70 -5.70
C THR A 96 14.36 -12.18 -6.00
N LYS A 97 15.33 -13.05 -5.70
CA LYS A 97 15.22 -14.50 -5.94
C LYS A 97 14.39 -15.16 -4.85
N GLU A 98 14.56 -14.69 -3.62
CA GLU A 98 13.83 -15.20 -2.44
C GLU A 98 12.51 -14.45 -2.21
N SER A 99 12.35 -13.26 -2.80
CA SER A 99 11.11 -12.50 -2.75
C SER A 99 10.10 -13.02 -3.76
N HIS A 100 8.82 -12.97 -3.41
CA HIS A 100 7.76 -13.45 -4.29
C HIS A 100 6.47 -12.65 -4.12
N THR A 101 5.73 -12.53 -5.21
CA THR A 101 4.37 -11.99 -5.20
C THR A 101 3.38 -13.12 -5.36
N HIS A 102 2.32 -13.10 -4.57
CA HIS A 102 1.17 -13.96 -4.77
C HIS A 102 -0.04 -13.13 -5.18
N LYS A 103 -0.82 -13.67 -6.10
CA LYS A 103 -2.13 -13.12 -6.42
C LYS A 103 -3.12 -14.26 -6.54
N ARG A 104 -4.29 -14.06 -5.96
CA ARG A 104 -5.48 -14.87 -6.22
C ARG A 104 -6.51 -13.93 -6.80
N GLN A 105 -6.39 -13.74 -8.10
CA GLN A 105 -7.31 -12.96 -8.93
C GLN A 105 -7.77 -13.90 -10.04
N ASP A 106 -8.67 -13.48 -10.92
CA ASP A 106 -9.13 -14.34 -12.01
C ASP A 106 -9.87 -15.58 -11.49
N VAL A 107 -10.87 -15.41 -10.62
CA VAL A 107 -11.68 -16.55 -10.11
C VAL A 107 -13.17 -16.38 -10.37
N PHE A 108 -13.59 -15.22 -10.87
CA PHE A 108 -14.99 -14.91 -11.09
C PHE A 108 -15.55 -15.74 -12.25
N GLY A 109 -16.68 -16.43 -12.03
CA GLY A 109 -17.26 -17.34 -13.02
C GLY A 109 -16.43 -18.61 -13.24
N TYR A 110 -15.63 -19.03 -12.24
CA TYR A 110 -14.90 -20.29 -12.34
C TYR A 110 -15.86 -21.47 -12.22
N GLU A 111 -16.05 -22.19 -13.32
CA GLU A 111 -16.80 -23.44 -13.36
C GLU A 111 -15.83 -24.61 -13.54
N ALA A 112 -15.77 -25.50 -12.55
CA ALA A 112 -14.99 -26.72 -12.67
C ALA A 112 -15.79 -27.78 -13.46
N ASP A 113 -15.10 -28.63 -14.23
CA ASP A 113 -15.75 -29.69 -15.04
C ASP A 113 -16.63 -30.66 -14.22
N TRP A 114 -16.39 -30.77 -12.92
CA TRP A 114 -17.13 -31.64 -12.00
C TRP A 114 -18.20 -30.91 -11.18
N GLU A 115 -18.34 -29.59 -11.35
CA GLU A 115 -19.35 -28.80 -10.65
C GLU A 115 -20.76 -29.18 -11.14
N THR A 116 -21.66 -29.45 -10.21
CA THR A 116 -23.05 -29.82 -10.50
C THR A 116 -24.04 -28.79 -9.96
N GLY A 117 -23.59 -27.91 -9.06
CA GLY A 117 -24.35 -26.75 -8.62
C GLY A 117 -24.64 -25.81 -9.79
N THR A 118 -25.81 -25.19 -9.77
CA THR A 118 -26.22 -24.27 -10.83
C THR A 118 -26.65 -22.93 -10.25
N GLY A 119 -26.49 -21.87 -11.03
CA GLY A 119 -27.00 -20.53 -10.69
C GLY A 119 -28.53 -20.45 -10.51
N LYS A 120 -29.27 -21.51 -10.82
CA LYS A 120 -30.71 -21.63 -10.52
C LYS A 120 -30.97 -22.04 -9.07
N GLU A 121 -30.06 -22.79 -8.46
CA GLU A 121 -30.19 -23.35 -7.11
C GLU A 121 -29.36 -22.58 -6.09
N TYR A 122 -28.16 -22.14 -6.49
CA TYR A 122 -27.18 -21.50 -5.62
C TYR A 122 -26.77 -20.15 -6.20
N TRP A 123 -26.51 -19.19 -5.31
CA TRP A 123 -26.02 -17.87 -5.70
C TRP A 123 -24.49 -17.90 -5.83
N GLU A 124 -23.97 -17.38 -6.95
CA GLU A 124 -22.56 -17.07 -7.13
C GLU A 124 -22.35 -15.57 -7.26
N GLY A 125 -21.27 -15.06 -6.69
CA GLY A 125 -20.88 -13.69 -6.93
C GLY A 125 -19.61 -13.28 -6.22
N ALA A 126 -19.27 -12.00 -6.35
CA ALA A 126 -18.19 -11.38 -5.62
C ALA A 126 -18.68 -10.11 -4.91
N ILE A 127 -18.27 -9.94 -3.66
CA ILE A 127 -18.55 -8.75 -2.87
C ILE A 127 -17.23 -7.96 -2.80
N PRO A 128 -17.07 -6.87 -3.57
CA PRO A 128 -15.86 -6.06 -3.52
C PRO A 128 -15.68 -5.44 -2.13
N MET A 129 -14.43 -5.36 -1.72
CA MET A 129 -13.97 -4.76 -0.48
C MET A 129 -12.84 -3.81 -0.80
N TRP A 130 -12.88 -2.62 -0.19
CA TRP A 130 -11.80 -1.66 -0.31
C TRP A 130 -11.64 -0.88 0.98
N GLU A 131 -10.43 -0.40 1.20
CA GLU A 131 -10.14 0.52 2.28
C GLU A 131 -10.61 1.93 1.89
N THR A 132 -11.28 2.60 2.83
CA THR A 132 -11.67 4.00 2.69
C THR A 132 -11.04 4.81 3.81
N TYR A 133 -10.55 5.99 3.46
CA TYR A 133 -10.15 7.03 4.38
C TYR A 133 -11.38 7.82 4.81
N GLY A 134 -11.53 8.01 6.12
CA GLY A 134 -12.61 8.80 6.71
C GLY A 134 -12.39 10.31 6.57
N SER A 135 -13.32 11.08 7.12
CA SER A 135 -13.21 12.53 7.18
C SER A 135 -12.10 12.99 8.12
N MET A 136 -11.51 14.16 7.83
CA MET A 136 -10.49 14.80 8.66
C MET A 136 -11.04 15.10 10.06
N ILE A 137 -10.22 14.83 11.08
CA ILE A 137 -10.47 15.22 12.47
C ILE A 137 -9.50 16.36 12.81
N PRO A 138 -9.99 17.57 13.18
CA PRO A 138 -9.12 18.70 13.44
C PRO A 138 -8.27 18.52 14.71
N GLY A 139 -7.02 18.96 14.64
CA GLY A 139 -6.11 19.05 15.79
C GLY A 139 -6.09 20.45 16.41
N LYS A 140 -4.98 20.78 17.08
CA LYS A 140 -4.74 22.14 17.61
C LYS A 140 -4.28 23.08 16.49
N THR A 141 -5.19 23.45 15.60
CA THR A 141 -4.91 24.32 14.46
C THR A 141 -6.13 25.17 14.11
N ASP A 142 -5.89 26.43 13.78
CA ASP A 142 -6.90 27.33 13.19
C ASP A 142 -6.85 27.33 11.65
N LYS A 143 -5.89 26.59 11.06
CA LYS A 143 -5.75 26.46 9.61
C LYS A 143 -6.74 25.44 9.05
N ASN A 144 -7.28 25.76 7.88
CA ASN A 144 -8.07 24.82 7.08
C ASN A 144 -7.20 23.65 6.59
N LEU A 145 -7.84 22.50 6.32
CA LEU A 145 -7.20 21.35 5.68
C LEU A 145 -6.55 21.78 4.35
N PRO A 146 -5.26 21.49 4.14
CA PRO A 146 -4.62 21.75 2.86
C PRO A 146 -5.32 21.05 1.70
N CYS A 147 -5.54 21.79 0.60
CA CYS A 147 -6.28 21.26 -0.55
C CYS A 147 -5.63 20.03 -1.19
N HIS A 148 -4.29 19.91 -1.14
CA HIS A 148 -3.59 18.75 -1.70
C HIS A 148 -3.86 17.47 -0.90
N LEU A 149 -3.97 17.56 0.43
CA LEU A 149 -4.35 16.42 1.27
C LEU A 149 -5.79 15.99 1.03
N LEU A 150 -6.72 16.95 0.93
CA LEU A 150 -8.13 16.62 0.63
C LEU A 150 -8.23 15.84 -0.68
N ARG A 151 -7.62 16.37 -1.75
CA ARG A 151 -7.60 15.71 -3.07
C ARG A 151 -6.92 14.35 -3.03
N LEU A 152 -5.82 14.22 -2.28
CA LEU A 152 -5.08 12.97 -2.14
C LEU A 152 -5.98 11.86 -1.58
N PHE A 153 -6.70 12.13 -0.49
CA PHE A 153 -7.54 11.10 0.15
C PHE A 153 -8.85 10.84 -0.61
N GLU A 154 -9.44 11.86 -1.25
CA GLU A 154 -10.56 11.66 -2.19
C GLU A 154 -10.16 10.75 -3.35
N GLN A 155 -8.99 11.00 -3.93
CA GLN A 155 -8.46 10.22 -5.04
C GLN A 155 -8.13 8.79 -4.59
N ARG A 156 -7.47 8.61 -3.44
CA ARG A 156 -7.20 7.27 -2.87
C ARG A 156 -8.49 6.48 -2.62
N ASN A 157 -9.55 7.11 -2.12
CA ASN A 157 -10.85 6.46 -1.93
C ASN A 157 -11.45 6.00 -3.26
N LYS A 158 -11.41 6.87 -4.28
CA LYS A 158 -11.90 6.57 -5.62
C LYS A 158 -11.11 5.41 -6.25
N ASP A 159 -9.78 5.45 -6.15
CA ASP A 159 -8.89 4.45 -6.74
C ASP A 159 -9.00 3.10 -6.04
N ASN A 160 -9.07 3.08 -4.71
CA ASN A 160 -9.27 1.86 -3.93
C ASN A 160 -10.58 1.17 -4.30
N LYS A 161 -11.67 1.94 -4.42
CA LYS A 161 -12.96 1.41 -4.86
C LYS A 161 -12.90 0.88 -6.29
N ALA A 162 -12.36 1.67 -7.22
CA ALA A 162 -12.27 1.29 -8.62
C ALA A 162 -11.43 0.02 -8.81
N GLU A 163 -10.28 -0.08 -8.14
CA GLU A 163 -9.43 -1.27 -8.16
C GLU A 163 -10.19 -2.50 -7.62
N ALA A 164 -10.83 -2.38 -6.45
CA ALA A 164 -11.57 -3.50 -5.86
C ALA A 164 -12.72 -4.00 -6.77
N GLU A 165 -13.47 -3.09 -7.38
CA GLU A 165 -14.56 -3.46 -8.31
C GLU A 165 -14.03 -4.13 -9.58
N VAL A 166 -12.89 -3.68 -10.11
CA VAL A 166 -12.23 -4.31 -11.27
C VAL A 166 -11.73 -5.70 -10.91
N GLU A 167 -11.04 -5.84 -9.77
CA GLU A 167 -10.46 -7.12 -9.36
C GLU A 167 -11.53 -8.14 -8.96
N ALA A 168 -12.64 -7.70 -8.35
CA ALA A 168 -13.77 -8.56 -8.01
C ALA A 168 -14.45 -9.19 -9.24
N LYS A 169 -14.44 -8.47 -10.38
CA LYS A 169 -15.07 -8.90 -11.64
C LYS A 169 -14.10 -9.62 -12.57
N ARG A 170 -12.84 -9.79 -12.17
CA ARG A 170 -11.81 -10.34 -13.04
C ARG A 170 -12.11 -11.83 -13.31
N PRO A 171 -12.39 -12.21 -14.57
CA PRO A 171 -12.87 -13.55 -14.89
C PRO A 171 -11.77 -14.58 -14.73
N PHE A 172 -12.14 -15.82 -14.44
CA PHE A 172 -11.18 -16.92 -14.48
C PHE A 172 -10.59 -17.11 -15.87
N VAL A 173 -9.25 -17.19 -15.94
CA VAL A 173 -8.52 -17.46 -17.18
C VAL A 173 -7.83 -18.81 -17.06
N SER A 174 -8.30 -19.80 -17.83
CA SER A 174 -7.68 -21.12 -17.88
C SER A 174 -6.28 -21.03 -18.51
N SER A 175 -5.30 -21.68 -17.87
CA SER A 175 -3.92 -21.77 -18.38
C SER A 175 -3.81 -22.58 -19.69
N LYS A 176 -4.89 -23.23 -20.14
CA LYS A 176 -4.97 -23.93 -21.43
C LYS A 176 -5.02 -22.99 -22.65
N THR A 177 -5.06 -21.67 -22.46
CA THR A 177 -5.04 -20.66 -23.54
C THR A 177 -3.67 -19.98 -23.69
N LYS A 178 -2.57 -20.71 -23.43
CA LYS A 178 -1.23 -20.33 -23.90
C LYS A 178 -0.78 -21.36 -24.93
N VAL A 179 -1.21 -21.17 -26.18
CA VAL A 179 -0.62 -21.78 -27.37
C VAL A 179 0.17 -20.69 -28.08
#